data_AF-Q3LFB1-F1
#
_entry.id   AF-Q3LFB1-F1
#
_cell.length_a   1.000
_cell.length_b   1.000
_cell.length_c   1.000
_cell.angle_alpha   90.00
_cell.angle_beta   90.00
_cell.angle_gamma   90.00
#
_symmetry.space_group_name_H-M   'P 1'
#
loop_
_entity.id
_entity.type
_entity.pdbx_description
1 polymer ?
#
loop_
_entity_poly.entity_id
_entity_poly.type
_entity_poly.pdbx_seq_one_letter_code
_entity_poly.pdbx_strand_id
1 'polypeptide(L)'
;MIMKKTLGNNKGQFLIESVLLMTFMVGALVWATGQLRENKYLAKMISGPWQKVSGMIEGGVWDTPDKAKSKHPNQLNRSLTVEPE
;
A
#
# COMPACT_ATOMS: atom_id res chain seq x y z
N MET A 1 -60.97 -16.59 7.46
CA MET A 1 -59.66 -16.04 7.05
C MET A 1 -59.18 -15.10 8.14
N ILE A 2 -58.20 -15.51 8.95
CA ILE A 2 -57.73 -14.71 10.10
C ILE A 2 -56.67 -13.73 9.59
N MET A 3 -57.01 -12.44 9.51
CA MET A 3 -56.03 -11.38 9.21
C MET A 3 -55.09 -11.23 10.42
N LYS A 4 -53.84 -11.68 10.27
CA LYS A 4 -52.76 -11.32 11.20
C LYS A 4 -52.50 -9.81 11.08
N LYS A 5 -52.91 -9.03 12.09
CA LYS A 5 -52.42 -7.66 12.25
C LYS A 5 -50.95 -7.72 12.65
N THR A 6 -50.06 -7.23 11.80
CA THR A 6 -48.66 -6.97 12.17
C THR A 6 -48.66 -5.87 13.23
N LEU A 7 -48.23 -6.19 14.46
CA LEU A 7 -47.93 -5.19 15.48
C LEU A 7 -46.76 -4.32 14.97
N GLY A 8 -47.07 -3.15 14.43
CA GLY A 8 -46.07 -2.16 14.02
C GLY A 8 -45.51 -1.44 15.23
N ASN A 9 -44.53 -2.05 15.92
CA ASN A 9 -43.80 -1.38 17.00
C ASN A 9 -42.60 -0.61 16.45
N ASN A 10 -42.87 0.53 15.81
CA ASN A 10 -41.84 1.37 15.16
C ASN A 10 -41.04 2.24 16.17
N LYS A 11 -41.51 2.33 17.42
CA LYS A 11 -40.86 3.13 18.48
C LYS A 11 -39.70 2.33 19.08
N GLY A 12 -38.52 2.44 18.47
CA GLY A 12 -37.28 1.80 18.92
C GLY A 12 -36.50 1.13 17.79
N GLN A 13 -37.17 0.76 16.70
CA GLN A 13 -36.53 0.20 15.51
C GLN A 13 -35.50 1.18 14.92
N PHE A 14 -35.82 2.47 14.87
CA PHE A 14 -34.90 3.50 14.39
C PHE A 14 -33.59 3.56 15.20
N LEU A 15 -33.67 3.44 16.53
CA LEU A 15 -32.48 3.44 17.39
C LEU A 15 -31.63 2.20 17.16
N ILE A 16 -32.27 1.03 17.09
CA ILE A 16 -31.58 -0.24 16.85
C ILE A 16 -30.93 -0.25 15.47
N GLU A 17 -31.63 0.18 14.43
CA GLU A 17 -31.11 0.29 13.06
C GLU A 17 -29.96 1.29 12.97
N SER A 18 -30.04 2.42 13.67
CA SER A 18 -28.96 3.41 13.70
C SER A 18 -27.70 2.86 14.35
N VAL A 19 -27.82 2.14 15.47
CA VAL A 19 -26.68 1.48 16.13
C VAL A 19 -26.10 0.39 15.26
N LEU A 20 -26.95 -0.39 14.57
CA LEU A 20 -26.52 -1.47 13.69
C LEU A 20 -25.79 -0.93 12.46
N LEU A 21 -26.30 0.15 11.84
CA LEU A 21 -25.63 0.86 10.76
C LEU A 21 -24.31 1.47 11.20
N MET A 22 -24.26 2.10 12.39
CA MET A 22 -23.03 2.66 12.94
C MET A 22 -21.98 1.57 13.14
N THR A 23 -22.36 0.44 13.74
CA THR A 23 -21.45 -0.69 13.99
C THR A 23 -20.93 -1.27 12.68
N PHE A 24 -21.81 -1.43 11.69
CA PHE A 24 -21.44 -1.87 10.35
C PHE A 24 -20.46 -0.89 9.68
N MET A 25 -20.71 0.41 9.75
CA MET A 25 -19.85 1.44 9.15
C MET A 25 -18.47 1.47 9.81
N VAL A 26 -18.40 1.39 11.14
CA VAL A 26 -17.12 1.30 11.87
C VAL A 26 -16.37 0.04 11.46
N GLY A 27 -17.05 -1.11 11.38
CA GLY A 27 -16.44 -2.37 10.93
C GLY A 27 -15.90 -2.28 9.50
N ALA A 28 -16.68 -1.73 8.57
CA ALA A 28 -16.29 -1.52 7.19
C ALA A 28 -15.07 -0.59 7.07
N LEU A 29 -15.03 0.48 7.88
CA LEU A 29 -13.91 1.43 7.89
C LEU A 29 -12.62 0.81 8.46
N VAL A 30 -12.72 0.03 9.54
CA VAL A 30 -11.59 -0.72 10.10
C VAL A 30 -11.06 -1.73 9.07
N TRP A 31 -11.94 -2.44 8.39
CA TRP A 31 -11.54 -3.37 7.33
C TRP A 31 -10.86 -2.67 6.15
N ALA A 32 -11.43 -1.56 5.67
CA ALA A 32 -10.88 -0.79 4.56
C ALA A 32 -9.49 -0.19 4.91
N THR A 33 -9.35 0.38 6.11
CA THR A 33 -8.07 0.91 6.59
C THR A 33 -7.02 -0.20 6.78
N GLY A 34 -7.43 -1.39 7.23
CA GLY A 34 -6.60 -2.60 7.25
C GLY A 34 -6.09 -2.96 5.85
N GLN A 35 -6.97 -3.03 4.86
CA GLN A 35 -6.60 -3.33 3.47
C GLN A 35 -5.65 -2.29 2.86
N LEU A 36 -5.83 -1.00 3.16
CA LEU A 36 -4.92 0.06 2.70
C LEU A 36 -3.52 -0.08 3.32
N ARG A 37 -3.44 -0.48 4.59
CA ARG A 37 -2.18 -0.69 5.31
C ARG A 37 -1.45 -1.95 4.82
N GLU A 38 -2.18 -3.05 4.66
CA GLU A 38 -1.63 -4.35 4.25
C GLU A 38 -1.13 -4.34 2.81
N ASN A 39 -1.90 -3.75 1.89
CA ASN A 39 -1.52 -3.73 0.48
C ASN A 39 -0.37 -2.76 0.17
N LYS A 40 0.14 -2.04 1.19
CA LYS A 40 1.32 -1.17 1.08
C LYS A 40 1.25 -0.21 -0.11
N TYR A 41 0.06 0.17 -0.59
CA TYR A 41 -0.08 1.00 -1.79
C TYR A 41 0.63 2.34 -1.63
N LEU A 42 0.48 2.96 -0.45
CA LEU A 42 1.21 4.16 -0.09
C LEU A 42 2.72 3.92 -0.01
N ALA A 43 3.14 2.78 0.54
CA ALA A 43 4.56 2.43 0.60
C ALA A 43 5.14 2.18 -0.80
N LYS A 44 4.39 1.55 -1.72
CA LYS A 44 4.79 1.36 -3.13
C LYS A 44 4.88 2.68 -3.89
N MET A 45 3.96 3.61 -3.62
CA MET A 45 3.94 4.94 -4.24
C MET A 45 5.15 5.78 -3.81
N ILE A 46 5.54 5.69 -2.54
CA ILE A 46 6.70 6.42 -1.99
C ILE A 46 8.01 5.68 -2.28
N SER A 47 8.01 4.34 -2.30
CA SER A 47 9.23 3.54 -2.50
C SER A 47 9.81 3.69 -3.91
N GLY A 48 8.98 3.90 -4.94
CA GLY A 48 9.46 4.06 -6.31
C GLY A 48 10.43 5.25 -6.48
N PRO A 49 10.00 6.48 -6.12
CA PRO A 49 10.89 7.64 -6.08
C PRO A 49 12.09 7.44 -5.15
N TRP A 50 11.88 6.86 -3.97
CA TRP A 50 12.96 6.63 -3.00
C TRP A 50 14.04 5.68 -3.54
N GLN A 51 13.66 4.63 -4.28
CA GLN A 51 14.62 3.73 -4.93
C GLN A 51 15.49 4.45 -5.97
N LYS A 52 14.92 5.39 -6.73
CA LYS A 52 15.71 6.21 -7.68
C LYS A 52 16.68 7.15 -6.96
N VAL A 53 16.26 7.73 -5.84
CA VAL A 53 17.13 8.59 -5.01
C VAL A 53 18.26 7.77 -4.39
N SER A 54 17.98 6.59 -3.84
CA SER A 54 19.01 5.68 -3.32
C SER A 54 20.00 5.26 -4.40
N GLY A 55 19.54 4.93 -5.62
CA GLY A 55 20.44 4.64 -6.74
C GLY A 55 21.32 5.84 -7.14
N MET A 56 20.79 7.06 -7.05
CA MET A 56 21.59 8.28 -7.27
C MET A 56 22.65 8.47 -6.17
N ILE A 57 22.30 8.26 -4.91
CA ILE A 57 23.23 8.39 -3.78
C ILE A 57 24.35 7.34 -3.86
N GLU A 58 24.03 6.10 -4.19
CA GLU A 58 24.98 4.97 -4.15
C GLU A 58 25.79 4.81 -5.45
N GLY A 59 25.16 4.99 -6.60
CA GLY A 59 25.73 4.71 -7.92
C GLY A 59 25.85 5.93 -8.83
N GLY A 60 25.46 7.11 -8.36
CA GLY A 60 25.58 8.36 -9.14
C GLY A 60 24.61 8.46 -10.33
N VAL A 61 23.62 7.57 -10.42
CA VAL A 61 22.69 7.48 -11.56
C VAL A 61 21.26 7.38 -11.06
N TRP A 62 20.34 8.11 -11.69
CA TRP A 62 18.89 8.10 -11.39
C TRP A 62 18.17 6.82 -11.83
N ASP A 63 18.56 5.70 -11.25
CA ASP A 63 17.99 4.38 -11.53
C ASP A 63 17.76 3.63 -10.22
N THR A 64 17.19 2.43 -10.26
CA THR A 64 17.12 1.59 -9.06
C THR A 64 18.53 1.22 -8.58
N PRO A 65 18.74 0.97 -7.28
CA PRO A 65 20.09 0.76 -6.73
C PRO A 65 20.86 -0.36 -7.44
N ASP A 66 20.19 -1.46 -7.78
CA ASP A 66 20.80 -2.58 -8.51
C ASP A 66 21.30 -2.19 -9.91
N LYS A 67 20.56 -1.31 -10.61
CA LYS A 67 20.92 -0.82 -11.95
C LYS A 67 21.92 0.31 -11.90
N ALA A 68 21.88 1.13 -10.86
CA ALA A 68 22.91 2.15 -10.61
C ALA A 68 24.25 1.46 -10.30
N LYS A 69 24.23 0.37 -9.53
CA LYS A 69 25.41 -0.43 -9.17
C LYS A 69 26.16 -0.97 -10.39
N SER A 70 25.44 -1.50 -11.38
CA SER A 70 26.04 -2.02 -12.60
C SER A 70 26.63 -0.94 -13.52
N LYS A 71 26.24 0.33 -13.34
CA LYS A 71 26.76 1.47 -14.10
C LYS A 71 27.89 2.20 -13.36
N HIS A 72 28.09 1.92 -12.07
CA HIS A 72 29.06 2.64 -11.26
C HIS A 72 30.51 2.22 -11.60
N PRO A 73 31.39 3.15 -12.00
CA PRO A 73 32.75 2.84 -12.46
C PRO A 73 33.62 2.07 -11.46
N ASN A 74 33.33 2.18 -10.15
CA ASN A 74 34.07 1.49 -9.10
C ASN A 74 33.56 0.06 -8.80
N GLN A 75 32.37 -0.29 -9.31
CA GLN A 75 31.74 -1.60 -9.06
C GLN A 75 31.81 -2.52 -10.29
N LEU A 76 32.32 -2.01 -11.41
CA LEU A 76 32.65 -2.78 -12.59
C LEU A 76 33.94 -3.59 -12.33
N ASN A 77 33.86 -4.91 -12.51
CA ASN A 77 35.06 -5.75 -12.58
C ASN A 77 35.83 -5.41 -13.85
N ARG A 78 36.83 -4.53 -13.73
CA ARG A 78 37.78 -4.27 -14.81
C ARG A 78 38.84 -5.36 -14.78
N SER A 79 38.96 -6.12 -15.86
CA SER A 79 40.16 -6.94 -16.08
C SER A 79 41.32 -6.02 -16.35
N LEU A 80 42.34 -6.04 -15.48
CA LEU A 80 43.62 -5.42 -15.77
C LEU A 80 44.41 -6.41 -16.63
N THR A 81 44.32 -6.29 -17.95
CA THR A 81 45.19 -7.06 -18.85
C THR A 81 46.60 -6.46 -18.80
N VAL A 82 47.59 -7.27 -18.48
CA VAL A 82 49.02 -6.89 -18.38
C VAL A 82 49.71 -7.09 -19.74
N GLU A 83 49.11 -6.60 -20.82
CA GLU A 83 49.74 -6.65 -22.15
C GLU A 83 49.31 -5.40 -22.93
N PRO A 84 50.07 -4.30 -22.82
CA PRO A 84 50.02 -3.22 -23.78
C PRO A 84 50.91 -3.61 -24.96
N GLU A 85 50.31 -3.78 -26.15
CA GLU A 85 51.06 -3.79 -27.41
C GLU A 85 51.62 -2.39 -27.72
#